data_AF-N6VI84-F1
#
_entry.id   AF-N6VI84-F1
#
_cell.length_a   1.000
_cell.length_b   1.000
_cell.length_c   1.000
_cell.angle_alpha   90.00
_cell.angle_beta   90.00
_cell.angle_gamma   90.00
#
_symmetry.space_group_name_H-M   'P 1'
#
loop_
_entity.id
_entity.type
_entity.pdbx_description
1 polymer ?
#
loop_
_entity_poly.entity_id
_entity_poly.type
_entity_poly.pdbx_seq_one_letter_code
_entity_poly.pdbx_strand_id
1 'polypeptide(L)'
;MWVMVMRCVFKHHVYLCVVSTALMAGLALTSHTSKAYAQAHNCGSGGSGVVKTISSDQPIVCDSRGTRILNSSSREEININMDRHSREEAAVTVKNGADITIIKKLKVINGSGSGKPVIKVYGGGKLTLNQEVDVEGATIKKEIEVEGRNSSVTLNGVLTGIERGEVKVSKGGMVVLGEGVKGIEEVKVKINDGGGTVRFDGNVTFNNGSEAGIQITGNGAGKATVMGVGKAGEMVTMTVNGKGVG
;
A
#
# COMPACT_ATOMS: atom_id res chain seq x y z
N MET A 1 -4.37 45.69 70.74
CA MET A 1 -3.37 44.69 70.32
C MET A 1 -3.90 43.31 70.65
N TRP A 2 -4.67 42.65 69.77
CA TRP A 2 -4.93 41.19 69.75
C TRP A 2 -5.36 40.81 68.33
N VAL A 3 -4.96 39.60 67.93
CA VAL A 3 -4.73 39.12 66.57
C VAL A 3 -5.97 38.49 65.93
N MET A 4 -6.04 38.61 64.61
CA MET A 4 -6.98 37.98 63.66
C MET A 4 -6.89 36.44 63.69
N VAL A 5 -7.99 35.69 63.84
CA VAL A 5 -8.06 34.30 63.38
C VAL A 5 -9.46 33.95 62.89
N MET A 6 -9.73 34.19 61.61
CA MET A 6 -10.77 33.45 60.89
C MET A 6 -10.27 32.01 60.70
N ARG A 7 -10.87 31.08 61.43
CA ARG A 7 -10.66 29.64 61.21
C ARG A 7 -11.45 29.21 59.96
N CYS A 8 -10.80 29.20 58.81
CA CYS A 8 -11.28 28.41 57.67
C CYS A 8 -10.93 26.93 57.92
N VAL A 9 -11.87 26.19 58.51
CA VAL A 9 -11.83 24.72 58.51
C VAL A 9 -12.29 24.26 57.13
N PHE A 10 -11.40 24.32 56.15
CA PHE A 10 -11.66 23.66 54.87
C PHE A 10 -11.53 22.16 55.08
N LYS A 11 -12.71 21.52 55.14
CA LYS A 11 -12.94 20.07 55.09
C LYS A 11 -11.95 19.37 54.15
N HIS A 12 -11.33 18.33 54.69
CA HIS A 12 -10.37 17.40 54.10
C HIS A 12 -10.94 16.53 52.94
N HIS A 13 -11.72 17.10 52.01
CA HIS A 13 -12.44 16.31 51.02
C HIS A 13 -12.52 16.90 49.61
N VAL A 14 -11.57 17.79 49.26
CA VAL A 14 -11.48 18.33 47.88
C VAL A 14 -10.10 18.08 47.25
N TYR A 15 -9.09 17.67 48.03
CA TYR A 15 -7.74 17.48 47.51
C TYR A 15 -7.46 16.09 46.92
N LEU A 16 -8.35 15.11 47.12
CA LEU A 16 -8.12 13.76 46.58
C LEU A 16 -8.52 13.61 45.10
N CYS A 17 -9.42 14.45 44.57
CA CYS A 17 -9.83 14.39 43.16
C CYS A 17 -8.86 15.08 42.21
N VAL A 18 -8.11 16.10 42.67
CA VAL A 18 -7.19 16.85 41.81
C VAL A 18 -5.82 16.16 41.73
N VAL A 19 -5.45 15.35 42.73
CA VAL A 19 -4.17 14.62 42.74
C VAL A 19 -4.22 13.33 41.90
N SER A 20 -5.40 12.74 41.69
CA SER A 20 -5.55 11.52 40.87
C SER A 20 -5.50 11.77 39.36
N THR A 21 -5.88 12.95 38.88
CA THR A 21 -5.81 13.28 37.44
C THR A 21 -4.40 13.65 36.99
N ALA A 22 -3.56 14.22 37.87
CA ALA A 22 -2.17 14.52 37.56
C ALA A 22 -1.30 13.26 37.44
N LEU A 23 -1.56 12.23 38.25
CA LEU A 23 -0.76 11.00 38.24
C LEU A 23 -1.03 10.10 37.03
N MET A 24 -2.23 10.17 36.44
CA MET A 24 -2.59 9.36 35.25
C MET A 24 -2.04 9.93 33.94
N ALA A 25 -1.65 11.20 33.90
CA ALA A 25 -0.92 11.78 32.77
C ALA A 25 0.60 11.44 32.80
N GLY A 26 1.13 11.07 33.97
CA GLY A 26 2.55 10.71 34.14
C GLY A 26 2.93 9.29 33.70
N LEU A 27 1.99 8.34 33.71
CA LEU A 27 2.25 6.95 33.31
C LEU A 27 1.93 6.63 31.84
N ALA A 28 1.21 7.49 31.13
CA ALA A 28 1.00 7.33 29.69
C ALA A 28 2.26 7.69 28.86
N LEU A 29 3.22 8.40 29.46
CA LEU A 29 4.45 8.80 28.78
C LEU A 29 5.57 7.74 28.79
N THR A 30 5.42 6.66 29.58
CA THR A 30 6.46 5.62 29.72
C THR A 30 6.10 4.27 29.12
N SER A 31 4.92 4.14 28.48
CA SER A 31 4.52 2.94 27.73
C SER A 31 4.69 3.06 26.21
N HIS A 32 5.32 4.13 25.72
CA HIS A 32 5.64 4.32 24.30
C HIS A 32 7.10 3.99 23.95
N THR A 33 7.61 2.82 24.34
CA THR A 33 8.91 2.33 23.80
C THR A 33 8.86 0.88 23.30
N SER A 34 7.69 0.47 22.81
CA SER A 34 7.60 -0.50 21.72
C SER A 34 7.04 0.13 20.44
N LYS A 35 7.29 1.45 20.23
CA LYS A 35 7.70 1.88 18.89
C LYS A 35 9.05 1.25 18.64
N ALA A 36 9.02 -0.05 18.30
CA ALA A 36 9.98 -0.57 17.35
C ALA A 36 9.87 0.37 16.15
N TYR A 37 10.73 1.38 16.14
CA TYR A 37 11.19 2.03 14.94
C TYR A 37 11.83 0.88 14.17
N ALA A 38 10.99 0.04 13.54
CA ALA A 38 11.43 -0.89 12.55
C ALA A 38 12.22 -0.01 11.59
N GLN A 39 13.52 -0.25 11.48
CA GLN A 39 14.29 0.29 10.38
C GLN A 39 13.45 -0.01 9.14
N ALA A 40 12.83 1.00 8.55
CA ALA A 40 11.95 0.80 7.42
C ALA A 40 12.81 0.17 6.32
N HIS A 41 12.69 -1.15 6.16
CA HIS A 41 13.56 -1.95 5.30
C HIS A 41 13.51 -1.31 3.92
N ASN A 42 14.64 -0.75 3.51
CA ASN A 42 14.82 -0.01 2.25
C ASN A 42 13.87 1.16 1.96
N CYS A 43 13.08 1.61 2.93
CA CYS A 43 12.23 2.80 2.81
C CYS A 43 12.73 4.01 3.63
N GLY A 44 13.69 3.77 4.54
CA GLY A 44 14.43 4.82 5.23
C GLY A 44 13.66 5.65 6.26
N SER A 45 14.43 6.34 7.09
CA SER A 45 13.94 7.17 8.21
C SER A 45 14.03 8.67 7.92
N GLY A 46 14.35 9.07 6.68
CA GLY A 46 14.63 10.45 6.29
C GLY A 46 13.38 11.30 6.04
N GLY A 47 13.52 12.62 6.21
CA GLY A 47 12.46 13.62 6.03
C GLY A 47 11.78 13.57 4.65
N SER A 48 10.61 14.20 4.56
CA SER A 48 9.80 14.24 3.35
C SER A 48 10.57 14.84 2.16
N GLY A 49 10.52 14.21 0.98
CA GLY A 49 11.16 14.70 -0.24
C GLY A 49 12.60 14.25 -0.48
N VAL A 50 13.15 13.37 0.36
CA VAL A 50 14.51 12.82 0.15
C VAL A 50 14.46 11.68 -0.89
N VAL A 51 15.33 11.76 -1.90
CA VAL A 51 15.60 10.66 -2.82
C VAL A 51 16.46 9.63 -2.09
N LYS A 52 15.93 8.44 -1.84
CA LYS A 52 16.68 7.37 -1.19
C LYS A 52 17.13 6.31 -2.18
N THR A 53 18.40 5.99 -2.08
CA THR A 53 19.03 4.87 -2.77
C THR A 53 18.70 3.55 -2.10
N ILE A 54 18.26 2.57 -2.91
CA ILE A 54 18.18 1.16 -2.53
C ILE A 54 19.37 0.43 -3.16
N SER A 55 20.15 -0.27 -2.33
CA SER A 55 21.38 -0.95 -2.75
C SER A 55 21.38 -2.44 -2.43
N SER A 56 20.24 -3.01 -2.05
CA SER A 56 20.15 -4.40 -1.59
C SER A 56 18.97 -5.12 -2.23
N ASP A 57 19.11 -6.42 -2.43
CA ASP A 57 18.06 -7.28 -2.99
C ASP A 57 16.93 -7.62 -1.99
N GLN A 58 16.68 -6.75 -1.01
CA GLN A 58 15.71 -6.97 0.07
C GLN A 58 14.37 -6.26 -0.22
N PRO A 59 13.26 -6.72 0.39
CA PRO A 59 11.96 -6.10 0.26
C PRO A 59 11.95 -4.61 0.63
N ILE A 60 11.03 -3.88 0.02
CA ILE A 60 10.75 -2.48 0.33
C ILE A 60 9.56 -2.44 1.28
N VAL A 61 9.76 -1.98 2.51
CA VAL A 61 8.70 -1.84 3.50
C VAL A 61 8.65 -0.41 4.00
N CYS A 62 7.58 0.30 3.63
CA CYS A 62 7.32 1.69 3.94
C CYS A 62 6.13 1.80 4.88
N ASP A 63 6.35 2.13 6.15
CA ASP A 63 5.33 2.12 7.20
C ASP A 63 5.20 3.44 7.97
N SER A 64 5.92 4.48 7.52
CA SER A 64 5.96 5.79 8.13
C SER A 64 5.37 6.83 7.19
N ARG A 65 4.49 7.68 7.74
CA ARG A 65 3.89 8.80 7.00
C ARG A 65 4.95 9.69 6.37
N GLY A 66 4.68 10.17 5.16
CA GLY A 66 5.53 11.11 4.43
C GLY A 66 5.73 10.69 2.98
N THR A 67 6.19 11.66 2.18
CA THR A 67 6.45 11.46 0.75
C THR A 67 7.92 11.15 0.51
N ARG A 68 8.21 10.08 -0.23
CA ARG A 68 9.57 9.65 -0.55
C ARG A 68 9.69 9.23 -2.01
N ILE A 69 10.86 9.50 -2.58
CA ILE A 69 11.23 9.02 -3.91
C ILE A 69 12.33 7.98 -3.72
N LEU A 70 12.09 6.77 -4.19
CA LEU A 70 13.06 5.67 -4.13
C LEU A 70 13.73 5.55 -5.49
N ASN A 71 15.05 5.52 -5.44
CA ASN A 71 15.96 5.40 -6.57
C ASN A 71 17.01 4.32 -6.29
N SER A 72 17.78 3.92 -7.29
CA SER A 72 18.96 3.06 -7.15
C SER A 72 20.22 3.90 -7.43
N SER A 73 21.25 3.80 -6.59
CA SER A 73 22.49 4.59 -6.73
C SER A 73 23.43 4.06 -7.80
N SER A 74 23.26 2.80 -8.19
CA SER A 74 24.35 2.05 -8.86
C SER A 74 23.85 1.00 -9.86
N ARG A 75 22.54 0.89 -10.08
CA ARG A 75 21.95 -0.08 -11.01
C ARG A 75 20.81 0.57 -11.81
N GLU A 76 20.62 0.11 -13.04
CA GLU A 76 19.50 0.51 -13.90
C GLU A 76 18.14 0.11 -13.30
N GLU A 77 18.14 -0.89 -12.43
CA GLU A 77 16.97 -1.48 -11.78
C GLU A 77 17.16 -1.66 -10.26
N ILE A 78 16.03 -1.77 -9.55
CA ILE A 78 15.93 -2.23 -8.17
C ILE A 78 15.52 -3.70 -8.23
N ASN A 79 16.43 -4.58 -7.81
CA ASN A 79 16.18 -6.01 -7.72
C ASN A 79 15.70 -6.36 -6.30
N ILE A 80 14.70 -7.23 -6.19
CA ILE A 80 14.23 -7.81 -4.94
C ILE A 80 14.20 -9.33 -5.10
N ASN A 81 14.94 -10.03 -4.25
CA ASN A 81 14.92 -11.49 -4.20
C ASN A 81 14.13 -11.94 -2.97
N MET A 82 13.05 -12.70 -3.16
CA MET A 82 12.17 -13.09 -2.06
C MET A 82 12.52 -14.42 -1.37
N ASP A 83 13.59 -15.13 -1.78
CA ASP A 83 13.96 -16.44 -1.19
C ASP A 83 14.36 -16.35 0.28
N ARG A 84 15.02 -15.25 0.65
CA ARG A 84 15.55 -15.03 2.01
C ARG A 84 14.61 -14.19 2.88
N HIS A 85 13.45 -13.84 2.33
CA HIS A 85 12.53 -12.85 2.88
C HIS A 85 11.13 -13.44 3.06
N SER A 86 11.10 -14.60 3.73
CA SER A 86 9.88 -15.35 3.99
C SER A 86 9.03 -14.74 5.12
N ARG A 87 9.46 -13.66 5.77
CA ARG A 87 8.72 -13.00 6.87
C ARG A 87 7.95 -11.77 6.42
N GLU A 88 8.35 -11.17 5.32
CA GLU A 88 7.86 -9.91 4.80
C GLU A 88 6.52 -10.09 4.08
N GLU A 89 5.61 -9.13 4.19
CA GLU A 89 4.22 -9.27 3.70
C GLU A 89 4.14 -9.36 2.16
N ALA A 90 5.07 -8.70 1.48
CA ALA A 90 5.19 -8.61 0.03
C ALA A 90 6.62 -8.17 -0.36
N ALA A 91 6.96 -8.22 -1.65
CA ALA A 91 8.21 -7.62 -2.14
C ALA A 91 8.21 -6.09 -1.95
N VAL A 92 7.06 -5.45 -2.18
CA VAL A 92 6.83 -4.04 -1.86
C VAL A 92 5.61 -3.91 -0.96
N THR A 93 5.81 -3.37 0.24
CA THR A 93 4.74 -3.07 1.20
C THR A 93 4.72 -1.57 1.48
N VAL A 94 3.59 -0.91 1.22
CA VAL A 94 3.39 0.51 1.55
C VAL A 94 2.16 0.68 2.43
N LYS A 95 2.37 1.22 3.63
CA LYS A 95 1.32 1.34 4.64
C LYS A 95 1.38 2.60 5.49
N ASN A 96 0.37 2.77 6.33
CA ASN A 96 0.27 3.83 7.34
C ASN A 96 0.39 5.27 6.78
N GLY A 97 -0.12 5.52 5.57
CA GLY A 97 -0.06 6.84 4.94
C GLY A 97 1.31 7.22 4.37
N ALA A 98 2.21 6.26 4.18
CA ALA A 98 3.41 6.46 3.38
C ALA A 98 3.04 6.74 1.92
N ASP A 99 3.75 7.67 1.26
CA ASP A 99 3.53 8.02 -0.14
C ASP A 99 4.85 7.88 -0.91
N ILE A 100 4.93 6.86 -1.75
CA ILE A 100 6.19 6.35 -2.29
C ILE A 100 6.15 6.39 -3.80
N THR A 101 7.15 7.02 -4.40
CA THR A 101 7.38 6.95 -5.84
C THR A 101 8.68 6.21 -6.12
N ILE A 102 8.62 5.13 -6.90
CA ILE A 102 9.79 4.41 -7.40
C ILE A 102 10.02 4.84 -8.85
N ILE A 103 11.20 5.43 -9.11
CA ILE A 103 11.55 6.02 -10.42
C ILE A 103 12.52 5.16 -11.24
N LYS A 104 12.73 3.91 -10.84
CA LYS A 104 13.59 2.92 -11.51
C LYS A 104 12.80 1.67 -11.82
N LYS A 105 13.30 0.86 -12.76
CA LYS A 105 12.74 -0.46 -13.02
C LYS A 105 12.74 -1.26 -11.72
N LEU A 106 11.62 -1.90 -11.40
CA LEU A 106 11.48 -2.78 -10.26
C LEU A 106 11.45 -4.21 -10.78
N LYS A 107 12.36 -5.05 -10.32
CA LYS A 107 12.41 -6.46 -10.68
C LYS A 107 12.32 -7.34 -9.44
N VAL A 108 11.36 -8.26 -9.44
CA VAL A 108 11.12 -9.19 -8.33
C VAL A 108 11.35 -10.61 -8.81
N ILE A 109 12.21 -11.33 -8.11
CA ILE A 109 12.59 -12.71 -8.43
C ILE A 109 12.45 -13.64 -7.22
N ASN A 110 12.24 -14.92 -7.53
CA ASN A 110 12.13 -16.02 -6.59
C ASN A 110 11.07 -15.77 -5.49
N GLY A 111 11.14 -16.53 -4.38
CA GLY A 111 10.07 -16.54 -3.38
C GLY A 111 9.86 -17.89 -2.71
N SER A 112 10.21 -17.96 -1.43
CA SER A 112 10.07 -19.17 -0.61
C SER A 112 8.78 -19.23 0.23
N GLY A 113 7.84 -18.28 0.04
CA GLY A 113 6.58 -18.21 0.79
C GLY A 113 5.35 -18.32 -0.12
N SER A 114 4.55 -19.36 0.08
CA SER A 114 3.27 -19.51 -0.63
C SER A 114 2.28 -18.43 -0.18
N GLY A 115 1.67 -17.74 -1.15
CA GLY A 115 0.51 -16.86 -0.91
C GLY A 115 0.79 -15.38 -0.64
N LYS A 116 2.04 -14.90 -0.76
CA LYS A 116 2.36 -13.47 -0.58
C LYS A 116 2.30 -12.71 -1.91
N PRO A 117 1.63 -11.55 -1.97
CA PRO A 117 1.60 -10.74 -3.18
C PRO A 117 2.97 -10.10 -3.47
N VAL A 118 3.21 -9.71 -4.72
CA VAL A 118 4.39 -8.92 -5.10
C VAL A 118 4.27 -7.53 -4.49
N ILE A 119 3.10 -6.91 -4.61
CA ILE A 119 2.85 -5.56 -4.12
C ILE A 119 1.67 -5.60 -3.17
N LYS A 120 1.85 -5.01 -1.99
CA LYS A 120 0.77 -4.82 -1.01
C LYS A 120 0.72 -3.38 -0.52
N VAL A 121 -0.42 -2.73 -0.68
CA VAL A 121 -0.62 -1.33 -0.28
C VAL A 121 -1.89 -1.18 0.55
N TYR A 122 -1.76 -0.67 1.77
CA TYR A 122 -2.91 -0.56 2.68
C TYR A 122 -2.78 0.58 3.69
N GLY A 123 -3.78 0.79 4.54
CA GLY A 123 -3.72 1.77 5.65
C GLY A 123 -3.44 3.21 5.18
N GLY A 124 -3.97 3.59 4.01
CA GLY A 124 -3.75 4.89 3.38
C GLY A 124 -2.41 5.05 2.65
N GLY A 125 -1.62 3.98 2.53
CA GLY A 125 -0.35 3.99 1.78
C GLY A 125 -0.57 4.23 0.29
N LYS A 126 0.37 4.91 -0.37
CA LYS A 126 0.31 5.22 -1.80
C LYS A 126 1.63 4.83 -2.46
N LEU A 127 1.54 4.13 -3.59
CA LEU A 127 2.68 3.69 -4.37
C LEU A 127 2.52 4.15 -5.83
N THR A 128 3.54 4.79 -6.36
CA THR A 128 3.66 5.15 -7.77
C THR A 128 4.91 4.49 -8.35
N LEU A 129 4.74 3.71 -9.42
CA LEU A 129 5.80 3.03 -10.15
C LEU A 129 5.93 3.69 -11.53
N ASN A 130 6.98 4.50 -11.71
CA ASN A 130 7.15 5.32 -12.92
C ASN A 130 7.82 4.59 -14.08
N GLN A 131 8.41 3.43 -13.82
CA GLN A 131 9.15 2.63 -14.78
C GLN A 131 8.60 1.21 -14.82
N GLU A 132 9.28 0.34 -15.56
CA GLU A 132 8.92 -1.07 -15.71
C GLU A 132 8.88 -1.81 -14.37
N VAL A 133 7.91 -2.71 -14.24
CA VAL A 133 7.77 -3.68 -13.15
C VAL A 133 7.83 -5.07 -13.76
N ASP A 134 8.90 -5.79 -13.47
CA ASP A 134 9.17 -7.14 -13.97
C ASP A 134 9.04 -8.14 -12.81
N VAL A 135 8.03 -9.00 -12.91
CA VAL A 135 7.77 -10.07 -11.93
C VAL A 135 7.82 -11.45 -12.57
N GLU A 136 8.43 -11.58 -13.76
CA GLU A 136 8.42 -12.83 -14.53
C GLU A 136 9.05 -13.98 -13.74
N GLY A 137 10.21 -13.70 -13.13
CA GLY A 137 10.96 -14.65 -12.30
C GLY A 137 10.46 -14.80 -10.86
N ALA A 138 9.38 -14.13 -10.47
CA ALA A 138 8.83 -14.25 -9.12
C ALA A 138 8.10 -15.59 -8.94
N THR A 139 8.42 -16.31 -7.86
CA THR A 139 7.73 -17.55 -7.47
C THR A 139 6.73 -17.35 -6.33
N ILE A 140 6.67 -16.14 -5.74
CA ILE A 140 5.57 -15.70 -4.87
C ILE A 140 4.28 -15.44 -5.69
N LYS A 141 3.17 -15.09 -5.02
CA LYS A 141 1.92 -14.78 -5.72
C LYS A 141 2.13 -13.51 -6.55
N LYS A 142 2.00 -13.64 -7.88
CA LYS A 142 1.99 -12.53 -8.85
C LYS A 142 0.72 -11.69 -8.69
N GLU A 143 0.60 -11.02 -7.55
CA GLU A 143 -0.56 -10.26 -7.14
C GLU A 143 -0.18 -8.84 -6.72
N ILE A 144 -1.04 -7.90 -7.08
CA ILE A 144 -1.07 -6.53 -6.56
C ILE A 144 -2.30 -6.39 -5.67
N GLU A 145 -2.09 -6.30 -4.36
CA GLU A 145 -3.15 -6.16 -3.35
C GLU A 145 -3.23 -4.72 -2.86
N VAL A 146 -4.38 -4.05 -3.07
CA VAL A 146 -4.65 -2.70 -2.58
C VAL A 146 -5.89 -2.69 -1.69
N GLU A 147 -5.70 -2.35 -0.42
CA GLU A 147 -6.75 -2.42 0.59
C GLU A 147 -6.95 -1.09 1.33
N GLY A 148 -8.20 -0.66 1.40
CA GLY A 148 -8.62 0.42 2.27
C GLY A 148 -8.68 1.78 1.60
N ARG A 149 -9.45 2.68 2.21
CA ARG A 149 -9.63 4.05 1.72
C ARG A 149 -8.29 4.79 1.73
N ASN A 150 -8.10 5.63 0.70
CA ASN A 150 -6.88 6.39 0.46
C ASN A 150 -5.64 5.54 0.15
N SER A 151 -5.76 4.22 0.02
CA SER A 151 -4.69 3.37 -0.45
C SER A 151 -4.71 3.27 -1.97
N SER A 152 -3.55 3.46 -2.60
CA SER A 152 -3.47 3.47 -4.06
C SER A 152 -2.18 2.94 -4.63
N VAL A 153 -2.28 2.22 -5.76
CA VAL A 153 -1.15 1.88 -6.63
C VAL A 153 -1.35 2.56 -7.98
N THR A 154 -0.34 3.27 -8.47
CA THR A 154 -0.30 3.82 -9.83
C THR A 154 0.89 3.19 -10.57
N LEU A 155 0.60 2.49 -11.67
CA LEU A 155 1.61 1.89 -12.55
C LEU A 155 1.68 2.71 -13.83
N ASN A 156 2.73 3.49 -14.03
CA ASN A 156 2.90 4.30 -15.24
C ASN A 156 3.74 3.58 -16.31
N GLY A 157 4.64 2.69 -15.88
CA GLY A 157 5.51 1.93 -16.78
C GLY A 157 4.89 0.62 -17.28
N VAL A 158 5.73 -0.20 -17.91
CA VAL A 158 5.34 -1.53 -18.41
C VAL A 158 5.24 -2.51 -17.24
N LEU A 159 4.25 -3.39 -17.25
CA LEU A 159 4.11 -4.48 -16.28
C LEU A 159 4.31 -5.81 -17.01
N THR A 160 5.34 -6.56 -16.67
CA THR A 160 5.71 -7.84 -17.30
C THR A 160 5.71 -8.96 -16.27
N GLY A 161 5.35 -10.17 -16.72
CA GLY A 161 5.45 -11.35 -15.87
C GLY A 161 4.26 -11.55 -14.93
N ILE A 162 3.21 -10.73 -15.01
CA ILE A 162 1.99 -10.87 -14.18
C ILE A 162 0.94 -11.77 -14.83
N GLU A 163 1.27 -12.47 -15.91
CA GLU A 163 0.33 -13.34 -16.61
C GLU A 163 -0.22 -14.40 -15.62
N ARG A 164 -1.55 -14.63 -15.65
CA ARG A 164 -2.26 -15.50 -14.70
C ARG A 164 -2.24 -14.99 -13.25
N GLY A 165 -1.77 -13.76 -13.05
CA GLY A 165 -1.77 -13.04 -11.78
C GLY A 165 -3.10 -12.38 -11.45
N GLU A 166 -3.10 -11.60 -10.38
CA GLU A 166 -4.31 -10.97 -9.84
C GLU A 166 -4.05 -9.52 -9.42
N VAL A 167 -4.94 -8.61 -9.79
CA VAL A 167 -5.03 -7.27 -9.21
C VAL A 167 -6.23 -7.25 -8.28
N LYS A 168 -5.97 -7.24 -6.98
CA LYS A 168 -6.99 -7.32 -5.95
C LYS A 168 -7.19 -5.96 -5.27
N VAL A 169 -8.42 -5.47 -5.30
CA VAL A 169 -8.79 -4.17 -4.72
C VAL A 169 -9.95 -4.34 -3.75
N SER A 170 -9.81 -3.79 -2.54
CA SER A 170 -10.84 -3.91 -1.50
C SER A 170 -10.96 -2.68 -0.61
N LYS A 171 -12.08 -2.59 0.12
CA LYS A 171 -12.34 -1.56 1.14
C LYS A 171 -12.13 -0.11 0.66
N GLY A 172 -12.38 0.15 -0.62
CA GLY A 172 -12.23 1.47 -1.23
C GLY A 172 -10.80 1.82 -1.69
N GLY A 173 -9.93 0.82 -1.85
CA GLY A 173 -8.62 0.98 -2.48
C GLY A 173 -8.71 1.37 -3.95
N MET A 174 -7.59 1.83 -4.52
CA MET A 174 -7.51 2.28 -5.91
C MET A 174 -6.30 1.71 -6.64
N VAL A 175 -6.49 1.19 -7.85
CA VAL A 175 -5.39 0.87 -8.76
C VAL A 175 -5.56 1.68 -10.05
N VAL A 176 -4.47 2.32 -10.48
CA VAL A 176 -4.38 3.02 -11.76
C VAL A 176 -3.34 2.30 -12.61
N LEU A 177 -3.78 1.85 -13.79
CA LEU A 177 -2.94 1.24 -14.80
C LEU A 177 -2.79 2.27 -15.92
N GLY A 178 -1.64 2.93 -15.92
CA GLY A 178 -1.29 3.99 -16.86
C GLY A 178 -1.12 3.47 -18.29
N GLU A 179 -0.93 4.39 -19.22
CA GLU A 179 -0.77 4.11 -20.66
C GLU A 179 0.38 3.13 -20.99
N GLY A 180 1.42 3.11 -20.15
CA GLY A 180 2.55 2.20 -20.30
C GLY A 180 2.24 0.74 -19.99
N VAL A 181 1.16 0.47 -19.24
CA VAL A 181 0.77 -0.89 -18.87
C VAL A 181 0.10 -1.56 -20.07
N LYS A 182 0.92 -2.28 -20.85
CA LYS A 182 0.48 -3.08 -22.00
C LYS A 182 0.42 -4.56 -21.61
N GLY A 183 -0.48 -5.32 -22.23
CA GLY A 183 -0.46 -6.78 -22.13
C GLY A 183 -0.85 -7.33 -20.76
N ILE A 184 -1.93 -6.82 -20.15
CA ILE A 184 -2.60 -7.41 -18.97
C ILE A 184 -3.39 -8.67 -19.40
N GLU A 185 -2.82 -9.46 -20.29
CA GLU A 185 -3.41 -10.70 -20.75
C GLU A 185 -3.41 -11.70 -19.59
N GLU A 186 -4.51 -12.44 -19.44
CA GLU A 186 -4.68 -13.44 -18.38
C GLU A 186 -4.62 -12.90 -16.93
N VAL A 187 -4.64 -11.58 -16.70
CA VAL A 187 -4.71 -11.02 -15.33
C VAL A 187 -6.15 -10.89 -14.89
N LYS A 188 -6.43 -11.32 -13.66
CA LYS A 188 -7.74 -11.18 -13.04
C LYS A 188 -7.79 -9.89 -12.24
N VAL A 189 -8.77 -9.04 -12.53
CA VAL A 189 -9.08 -7.92 -11.63
C VAL A 189 -10.16 -8.38 -10.66
N LYS A 190 -9.86 -8.38 -9.36
CA LYS A 190 -10.83 -8.70 -8.31
C LYS A 190 -11.13 -7.48 -7.47
N ILE A 191 -12.40 -7.09 -7.42
CA ILE A 191 -12.90 -6.04 -6.52
C ILE A 191 -13.81 -6.70 -5.49
N ASN A 192 -13.49 -6.55 -4.20
CA ASN A 192 -14.28 -7.17 -3.13
C ASN A 192 -14.46 -6.30 -1.88
N ASP A 193 -15.37 -6.73 -1.01
CA ASP A 193 -15.52 -6.31 0.39
C ASP A 193 -15.32 -4.82 0.65
N GLY A 194 -16.37 -4.02 0.43
CA GLY A 194 -16.34 -2.58 0.66
C GLY A 194 -15.93 -1.74 -0.55
N GLY A 195 -15.82 -2.37 -1.73
CA GLY A 195 -15.66 -1.70 -3.02
C GLY A 195 -14.22 -1.33 -3.34
N GLY A 196 -14.04 -0.56 -4.40
CA GLY A 196 -12.72 -0.22 -4.91
C GLY A 196 -12.80 0.40 -6.29
N THR A 197 -11.71 1.01 -6.73
CA THR A 197 -11.61 1.60 -8.07
C THR A 197 -10.45 0.99 -8.82
N VAL A 198 -10.70 0.54 -10.05
CA VAL A 198 -9.66 0.21 -11.02
C VAL A 198 -9.83 1.14 -12.20
N ARG A 199 -8.77 1.88 -12.51
CA ARG A 199 -8.72 2.87 -13.58
C ARG A 199 -7.66 2.47 -14.59
N PHE A 200 -7.97 2.64 -15.87
CA PHE A 200 -7.02 2.46 -16.96
C PHE A 200 -6.91 3.74 -17.77
N ASP A 201 -5.68 4.18 -18.06
CA ASP A 201 -5.43 5.35 -18.90
C ASP A 201 -5.14 4.97 -20.36
N GLY A 202 -4.96 3.68 -20.65
CA GLY A 202 -4.78 3.13 -21.98
C GLY A 202 -5.72 1.95 -22.27
N ASN A 203 -5.65 1.45 -23.51
CA ASN A 203 -6.42 0.26 -23.92
C ASN A 203 -5.99 -0.97 -23.14
N VAL A 204 -6.97 -1.75 -22.66
CA VAL A 204 -6.70 -2.98 -21.90
C VAL A 204 -7.56 -4.12 -22.42
N THR A 205 -6.96 -5.30 -22.50
CA THR A 205 -7.63 -6.55 -22.86
C THR A 205 -7.47 -7.54 -21.72
N PHE A 206 -8.58 -7.96 -21.13
CA PHE A 206 -8.65 -9.07 -20.20
C PHE A 206 -8.97 -10.34 -20.97
N ASN A 207 -8.01 -11.25 -21.09
CA ASN A 207 -8.19 -12.51 -21.79
C ASN A 207 -8.04 -13.68 -20.81
N ASN A 208 -9.06 -13.95 -20.01
CA ASN A 208 -8.96 -14.92 -18.90
C ASN A 208 -9.49 -16.32 -19.26
N GLY A 209 -9.60 -16.64 -20.56
CA GLY A 209 -10.03 -17.95 -21.05
C GLY A 209 -11.38 -18.36 -20.45
N SER A 210 -11.36 -19.33 -19.53
CA SER A 210 -12.54 -19.84 -18.83
C SER A 210 -12.95 -19.04 -17.59
N GLU A 211 -12.13 -18.10 -17.11
CA GLU A 211 -12.36 -17.33 -15.90
C GLU A 211 -12.76 -15.88 -16.24
N ALA A 212 -13.33 -15.17 -15.25
CA ALA A 212 -13.73 -13.79 -15.44
C ALA A 212 -12.51 -12.87 -15.57
N GLY A 213 -12.50 -12.02 -16.61
CA GLY A 213 -11.56 -10.89 -16.77
C GLY A 213 -11.52 -10.00 -15.54
N ILE A 214 -12.71 -9.58 -15.14
CA ILE A 214 -12.98 -8.72 -14.00
C ILE A 214 -14.02 -9.44 -13.14
N GLN A 215 -13.69 -9.66 -11.88
CA GLN A 215 -14.54 -10.27 -10.88
C GLN A 215 -14.89 -9.24 -9.82
N ILE A 216 -16.16 -8.84 -9.76
CA ILE A 216 -16.68 -7.97 -8.71
C ILE A 216 -17.50 -8.84 -7.77
N THR A 217 -17.10 -8.92 -6.51
CA THR A 217 -17.71 -9.79 -5.50
C THR A 217 -17.93 -9.03 -4.19
N GLY A 218 -18.73 -9.59 -3.29
CA GLY A 218 -18.87 -9.10 -1.92
C GLY A 218 -20.26 -8.62 -1.58
N ASN A 219 -20.59 -8.72 -0.29
CA ASN A 219 -21.92 -8.46 0.25
C ASN A 219 -22.03 -7.08 0.93
N GLY A 220 -20.96 -6.27 0.89
CA GLY A 220 -20.89 -4.96 1.54
C GLY A 220 -21.45 -3.83 0.67
N ALA A 221 -21.92 -2.74 1.28
CA ALA A 221 -22.47 -1.57 0.61
C ALA A 221 -21.45 -0.72 -0.20
N GLY A 222 -20.25 -1.24 -0.44
CA GLY A 222 -19.19 -0.53 -1.15
C GLY A 222 -19.41 -0.52 -2.66
N LYS A 223 -19.07 0.59 -3.31
CA LYS A 223 -19.16 0.71 -4.77
C LYS A 223 -17.88 0.19 -5.42
N ALA A 224 -18.03 -0.69 -6.41
CA ALA A 224 -16.96 -1.07 -7.31
C ALA A 224 -17.02 -0.19 -8.56
N THR A 225 -15.89 0.41 -8.92
CA THR A 225 -15.75 1.24 -10.12
C THR A 225 -14.65 0.65 -10.99
N VAL A 226 -14.97 0.42 -12.25
CA VAL A 226 -14.00 0.06 -13.29
C VAL A 226 -14.17 1.07 -14.42
N MET A 227 -13.12 1.80 -14.77
CA MET A 227 -13.21 2.91 -15.70
C MET A 227 -11.97 3.07 -16.57
N GLY A 228 -12.18 3.27 -17.87
CA GLY A 228 -11.15 3.75 -18.80
C GLY A 228 -11.22 5.27 -18.90
N VAL A 229 -10.07 5.95 -18.92
CA VAL A 229 -9.99 7.41 -19.07
C VAL A 229 -8.90 7.78 -20.04
N GLY A 230 -9.31 8.16 -21.25
CA GLY A 230 -8.41 8.62 -22.30
C GLY A 230 -8.10 10.11 -22.20
N LYS A 231 -7.13 10.54 -23.01
CA LYS A 231 -6.91 11.95 -23.32
C LYS A 231 -8.09 12.51 -24.13
N ALA A 232 -8.23 13.83 -24.14
CA ALA A 232 -9.28 14.48 -24.92
C ALA A 232 -9.16 14.10 -26.41
N GLY A 233 -10.25 13.55 -26.97
CA GLY A 233 -10.29 13.09 -28.36
C GLY A 233 -9.76 11.67 -28.60
N GLU A 234 -9.29 10.96 -27.56
CA GLU A 234 -8.81 9.57 -27.68
C GLU A 234 -9.82 8.60 -27.07
N MET A 235 -10.06 7.49 -27.78
CA MET A 235 -10.89 6.39 -27.27
C MET A 235 -10.02 5.45 -26.45
N VAL A 236 -10.46 5.15 -25.22
CA VAL A 236 -9.90 4.05 -24.41
C VAL A 236 -10.86 2.88 -24.45
N THR A 237 -10.36 1.74 -24.91
CA THR A 237 -11.09 0.50 -25.07
C THR A 237 -10.74 -0.46 -23.94
N MET A 238 -11.78 -0.95 -23.26
CA MET A 238 -11.70 -2.09 -22.36
C MET A 238 -12.32 -3.30 -23.05
N THR A 239 -11.48 -4.28 -23.38
CA THR A 239 -11.92 -5.56 -23.95
C THR A 239 -11.94 -6.60 -22.85
N VAL A 240 -13.07 -7.29 -22.66
CA VAL A 240 -13.21 -8.37 -21.67
C VAL A 240 -13.60 -9.65 -22.40
N ASN A 241 -12.66 -10.57 -22.52
CA ASN A 241 -12.85 -11.89 -23.12
C ASN A 241 -12.94 -12.92 -21.98
N GLY A 242 -14.13 -13.50 -21.78
CA GLY A 242 -14.35 -14.53 -20.78
C GLY A 242 -15.75 -15.13 -20.84
N LYS A 243 -15.97 -16.24 -20.14
CA LYS A 243 -17.31 -16.82 -19.93
C LYS A 243 -17.97 -16.15 -18.73
N GLY A 244 -19.03 -15.38 -18.96
CA GLY A 244 -19.85 -14.85 -17.87
C GLY A 244 -20.64 -15.96 -17.19
N VAL A 245 -20.56 -16.04 -15.86
CA VAL A 245 -21.51 -16.77 -15.01
C VAL A 245 -22.19 -15.73 -14.13
N GLY A 246 -23.50 -15.57 -14.33
CA GLY A 246 -24.36 -14.67 -13.57
C GLY A 246 -24.99 -15.36 -12.39
#